data_AF-A0A7C5YM56-F1
#
_entry.id   AF-A0A7C5YM56-F1
#
_cell.length_a   1.000
_cell.length_b   1.000
_cell.length_c   1.000
_cell.angle_alpha   90.00
_cell.angle_beta   90.00
_cell.angle_gamma   90.00
#
_symmetry.space_group_name_H-M   'P 1'
#
loop_
_entity.id
_entity.type
_entity.pdbx_description
1 polymer ?
#
loop_
_entity_poly.entity_id
_entity_poly.type
_entity_poly.pdbx_seq_one_letter_code
_entity_poly.pdbx_strand_id
1 'polypeptide(L)' 'GLVLASEEVKMVRWGQEWMDLRRFSRRQGERLKIGGVVGWVEFEGEDLSSFVPLLRLMEWVHVGKLGTMGLGQIKVET' A
#
# COMPACT_ATOMS: atom_id res chain seq x y z
N GLY A 1 -0.29 -5.11 21.47
CA GLY A 1 0.03 -4.00 20.53
C GLY A 1 -0.19 -4.47 19.11
N LEU A 2 -0.38 -3.57 18.15
CA LEU A 2 -0.77 -3.95 16.77
C LEU A 2 0.22 -4.89 16.06
N VAL A 3 1.52 -4.76 16.34
CA VAL A 3 2.54 -5.67 15.79
C VAL A 3 2.31 -7.12 16.23
N LEU A 4 2.13 -7.36 17.53
CA LEU A 4 1.83 -8.70 18.06
C LEU A 4 0.48 -9.21 17.55
N ALA A 5 -0.54 -8.34 17.49
CA ALA A 5 -1.85 -8.72 16.94
C ALA A 5 -1.76 -9.13 15.45
N SER A 6 -0.79 -8.59 14.70
CA SER A 6 -0.62 -8.93 13.29
C SER A 6 -0.03 -10.32 13.06
N GLU A 7 0.57 -10.94 14.10
CA GLU A 7 1.10 -12.31 14.01
C GLU A 7 -0.01 -13.35 13.82
N GLU A 8 -1.23 -13.04 14.28
CA GLU A 8 -2.42 -13.90 14.13
C GLU A 8 -3.19 -13.64 12.82
N VAL A 9 -2.75 -12.66 12.02
CA VAL A 9 -3.40 -12.29 10.75
C VAL A 9 -2.73 -13.04 9.59
N LYS A 10 -3.55 -13.70 8.76
CA LYS A 10 -3.10 -14.49 7.62
C LYS A 10 -3.42 -13.78 6.32
N MET A 11 -2.46 -13.76 5.40
CA MET A 11 -2.73 -13.42 4.00
C MET A 11 -3.31 -14.65 3.30
N VAL A 12 -4.51 -14.53 2.73
CA VAL A 12 -5.21 -15.70 2.15
C VAL A 12 -5.21 -15.68 0.63
N ARG A 13 -5.29 -14.50 0.01
CA ARG A 13 -5.31 -14.34 -1.44
C ARG A 13 -4.61 -13.05 -1.83
N TRP A 14 -4.00 -13.03 -3.00
CA TRP A 14 -3.33 -11.84 -3.55
C TRP A 14 -3.23 -11.92 -5.06
N GLY A 15 -3.11 -10.76 -5.68
CA GLY A 15 -2.79 -10.61 -7.09
C GLY A 15 -2.00 -9.34 -7.26
N GLN A 16 -0.70 -9.46 -7.49
CA GLN A 16 0.25 -8.34 -7.47
C GLN A 16 1.19 -8.41 -8.66
N GLU A 17 1.54 -7.25 -9.20
CA GLU A 17 2.58 -7.10 -10.21
C GLU A 17 3.50 -5.93 -9.89
N TRP A 18 4.75 -6.04 -10.34
CA TRP A 18 5.69 -4.94 -10.27
C TRP A 18 5.51 -4.02 -11.47
N MET A 19 5.21 -2.75 -11.22
CA MET A 19 5.07 -1.75 -12.26
C MET A 19 6.23 -0.74 -12.20
N ASP A 20 7.00 -0.68 -13.28
CA ASP A 20 8.04 0.33 -13.47
C ASP A 20 7.46 1.58 -14.14
N LEU A 21 7.36 2.66 -13.37
CA LEU A 21 7.03 3.99 -13.86
C LEU A 21 8.30 4.77 -14.20
N ARG A 22 8.25 5.54 -15.29
CA ARG A 22 9.29 6.50 -15.64
C ARG A 22 8.74 7.90 -15.48
N ARG A 23 9.33 8.69 -14.59
CA ARG A 23 9.00 10.11 -14.43
C ARG A 23 10.13 10.99 -14.90
N PHE A 24 9.83 11.96 -15.76
CA PHE A 24 10.80 13.00 -16.07
C PHE A 24 10.87 14.05 -14.94
N SER A 25 12.05 14.26 -14.38
CA SER A 25 12.32 15.28 -13.36
C SER A 25 12.82 16.54 -14.04
N ARG A 26 11.96 17.56 -14.16
CA ARG A 26 12.37 18.85 -14.75
C ARG A 26 13.49 19.54 -13.96
N ARG A 27 13.57 19.31 -12.64
CA ARG A 27 14.63 19.88 -11.77
C ARG A 27 16.00 19.25 -12.02
N GLN A 28 16.05 17.96 -12.35
CA GLN A 28 17.30 17.21 -12.52
C GLN A 28 17.62 16.93 -13.99
N GLY A 29 16.69 17.20 -14.92
CA GLY A 29 16.85 16.93 -16.34
C GLY A 29 16.79 15.45 -16.73
N GLU A 30 16.42 14.55 -15.80
CA GLU A 30 16.54 13.10 -15.98
C GLU A 30 15.22 12.35 -15.80
N ARG A 31 15.13 11.16 -16.43
CA ARG A 31 14.04 10.20 -16.19
C ARG A 31 14.36 9.36 -14.95
N LEU A 32 13.65 9.62 -13.88
CA LEU A 32 13.67 8.80 -12.67
C LEU A 32 12.90 7.50 -12.91
N LYS A 33 13.51 6.38 -12.55
CA LYS A 33 12.82 5.09 -12.43
C LYS A 33 12.14 5.05 -11.07
N ILE A 34 10.82 4.89 -11.06
CA ILE A 34 10.02 4.71 -9.87
C ILE A 34 9.30 3.38 -10.05
N GLY A 35 9.69 2.37 -9.27
CA GLY A 35 9.02 1.08 -9.26
C GLY A 35 8.09 0.98 -8.05
N GLY A 36 7.03 0.19 -8.18
CA GLY A 36 6.14 -0.13 -7.09
C GLY A 36 5.29 -1.35 -7.39
N VAL A 37 4.63 -1.86 -6.35
CA VAL A 37 3.66 -2.94 -6.48
C VAL A 37 2.28 -2.34 -6.75
N VAL A 38 1.57 -2.92 -7.72
CA VAL A 38 0.14 -2.67 -7.93
C VAL A 38 -0.62 -3.99 -7.88
N GLY A 39 -1.85 -3.95 -7.40
CA GLY A 39 -2.66 -5.15 -7.21
C GLY A 39 -3.50 -5.10 -5.95
N TRP A 40 -3.82 -6.28 -5.44
CA TRP A 40 -4.68 -6.47 -4.27
C TRP A 40 -4.18 -7.61 -3.38
N VAL A 41 -4.67 -7.62 -2.15
CA VAL A 41 -4.39 -8.64 -1.14
C VAL A 41 -5.59 -8.77 -0.20
N GLU A 42 -5.93 -9.98 0.19
CA GLU A 42 -6.98 -10.32 1.17
C GLU A 42 -6.32 -10.90 2.43
N PHE A 43 -6.76 -10.42 3.59
CA PHE A 43 -6.30 -10.85 4.90
C PHE A 43 -7.47 -11.38 5.74
N GLU A 44 -7.20 -12.42 6.53
CA GLU A 44 -8.14 -13.03 7.47
C GLU A 44 -7.51 -13.13 8.86
N GLY A 45 -8.32 -12.99 9.91
CA GLY A 45 -7.91 -13.12 11.30
C GLY A 45 -9.12 -13.10 12.23
N GLU A 46 -8.98 -13.55 13.47
CA GLU A 46 -10.09 -13.59 14.44
C GLU A 46 -10.63 -12.20 14.79
N ASP A 47 -9.74 -11.21 14.95
CA ASP A 47 -10.11 -9.81 15.18
C ASP A 47 -9.25 -8.86 14.33
N LEU A 48 -9.88 -8.25 13.31
CA LEU A 48 -9.25 -7.23 12.46
C LEU A 48 -9.67 -5.80 12.83
N SER A 49 -10.55 -5.62 13.82
CA SER A 49 -11.18 -4.33 14.15
C SER A 49 -10.17 -3.24 14.48
N SER A 50 -9.05 -3.62 15.10
CA SER A 50 -7.97 -2.70 15.46
C SER A 50 -7.14 -2.20 14.27
N PHE A 51 -7.17 -2.91 13.13
CA PHE A 51 -6.44 -2.54 11.90
C PHE A 51 -7.28 -1.70 10.95
N VAL A 52 -8.60 -1.92 10.93
CA VAL A 52 -9.54 -1.26 9.98
C VAL A 52 -9.41 0.27 10.01
N PRO A 53 -9.38 0.96 11.16
CA PRO A 53 -9.24 2.43 11.18
C PRO A 53 -7.95 2.92 10.53
N LEU A 54 -6.84 2.20 10.69
CA LEU A 54 -5.56 2.54 10.08
C LEU A 54 -5.57 2.31 8.58
N LEU A 55 -6.14 1.18 8.13
CA LEU A 55 -6.29 0.89 6.70
C LEU A 55 -7.18 1.93 6.03
N ARG A 56 -8.29 2.33 6.66
CA ARG A 56 -9.16 3.42 6.18
C ARG A 56 -8.43 4.76 6.12
N LEU A 57 -7.59 5.08 7.12
CA LEU A 57 -6.75 6.28 7.07
C LEU A 57 -5.79 6.26 5.86
N MET A 58 -5.23 5.11 5.51
CA MET A 58 -4.33 4.95 4.37
C MET A 58 -5.01 5.21 3.01
N GLU A 59 -6.34 5.13 2.91
CA GLU A 59 -7.08 5.58 1.71
C GLU A 59 -6.92 7.09 1.47
N TRP A 60 -6.70 7.88 2.53
CA TRP A 60 -6.55 9.34 2.45
C TRP A 60 -5.10 9.78 2.36
N VAL A 61 -4.22 9.15 3.14
CA VAL A 61 -2.81 9.58 3.27
C VAL A 61 -1.85 8.81 2.37
N HIS A 62 -2.35 7.75 1.73
CA HIS A 62 -1.60 6.77 0.94
C HIS A 62 -0.59 5.98 1.78
N VAL A 63 -0.01 4.92 1.22
CA VAL A 63 0.98 4.05 1.88
C VAL A 63 2.32 4.08 1.16
N GLY A 64 3.40 4.02 1.94
CA GLY A 64 4.77 3.94 1.42
C GLY A 64 5.34 5.29 0.98
N LYS A 65 6.25 5.26 0.01
CA LYS A 65 7.01 6.45 -0.43
C LYS A 65 6.24 7.21 -1.52
N LEU A 66 6.47 8.52 -1.60
CA LEU A 66 5.93 9.39 -2.65
C LEU A 66 4.39 9.53 -2.61
N GLY A 67 3.76 9.34 -1.45
CA GLY A 67 2.32 9.53 -1.24
C GLY A 67 1.81 10.89 -1.72
N THR A 68 2.54 11.96 -1.39
CA THR A 68 2.25 13.34 -1.83
C THR A 68 2.35 13.56 -3.34
N MET A 69 2.91 12.59 -4.08
CA MET A 69 3.02 12.63 -5.54
C MET A 69 2.01 11.70 -6.22
N GLY A 70 0.99 11.24 -5.48
CA GLY A 70 -0.11 10.42 -6.00
C GLY A 70 0.17 8.91 -6.02
N LEU A 71 1.28 8.43 -5.45
CA LEU A 71 1.60 7.00 -5.38
C LEU A 71 1.13 6.39 -4.05
N GLY A 72 1.00 5.06 -4.02
CA GLY A 72 0.61 4.33 -2.81
C GLY A 72 -0.86 4.45 -2.44
N GLN A 73 -1.72 4.80 -3.39
CA GLN A 73 -3.16 4.79 -3.17
C GLN A 73 -3.63 3.36 -2.93
N ILE A 74 -4.46 3.17 -1.91
CA ILE A 74 -5.15 1.91 -1.65
C ILE A 74 -6.63 2.18 -1.47
N LYS A 75 -7.42 1.12 -1.62
CA LYS A 75 -8.82 1.09 -1.24
C LYS A 75 -9.03 -0.12 -0.34
N VAL A 76 -9.85 0.03 0.68
CA VAL A 76 -10.15 -1.02 1.65
C VAL A 76 -11.56 -1.54 1.43
N GLU A 77 -11.69 -2.84 1.32
CA GLU A 77 -12.96 -3.56 1.26
C GLU A 77 -12.99 -4.54 2.44
N THR A 78 -14.13 -4.62 3.12
CA THR A 78 -14.35 -5.34 4.39
C THR A 78 -15.64 -6.11 4.30
#